data_AF-A0A7C9AY22-F1
#
_entry.id   AF-A0A7C9AY22-F1
#
_cell.length_a   1.000
_cell.length_b   1.000
_cell.length_c   1.000
_cell.angle_alpha   90.00
_cell.angle_beta   90.00
_cell.angle_gamma   90.00
#
_symmetry.space_group_name_H-M   'P 1'
#
loop_
_entity.id
_entity.type
_entity.pdbx_description
1 polymer ?
#
loop_
_entity_poly.entity_id
_entity_poly.type
_entity_poly.pdbx_seq_one_letter_code
_entity_poly.pdbx_strand_id
1 'polypeptide(L)'
;RLDFLRIILTLGYNFVFTDTDIMWFRDPFPHFYPGIDFQTSCDAFNGNPADLNNAPNNGFNFVRSNRRTVEFYKFWVSSRWKYPRLHEQNVFNKIKHSSY
;
A
#
# COMPACT_ATOMS: atom_id res chain seq x y z
N ARG A 1 -10.17 7.79 -2.37
CA ARG A 1 -9.32 6.79 -3.07
C ARG A 1 -9.17 5.50 -2.27
N LEU A 2 -8.56 5.54 -1.08
CA LEU A 2 -8.27 4.33 -0.29
C LEU A 2 -9.48 3.40 -0.05
N ASP A 3 -10.66 3.94 0.25
CA ASP A 3 -11.86 3.11 0.50
C ASP A 3 -12.36 2.39 -0.76
N PHE A 4 -12.16 2.97 -1.94
CA PHE A 4 -12.45 2.30 -3.20
C PHE A 4 -11.54 1.08 -3.40
N LEU A 5 -10.24 1.21 -3.13
CA LEU A 5 -9.31 0.08 -3.19
C LEU A 5 -9.68 -1.04 -2.20
N ARG A 6 -10.18 -0.68 -1.01
CA ARG A 6 -10.73 -1.66 -0.05
C ARG A 6 -11.91 -2.45 -0.65
N ILE A 7 -12.79 -1.79 -1.40
CA ILE A 7 -13.91 -2.45 -2.08
C ILE A 7 -13.40 -3.46 -3.11
N ILE A 8 -12.40 -3.09 -3.93
CA ILE A 8 -11.78 -4.00 -4.91
C ILE A 8 -11.24 -5.28 -4.24
N LEU A 9 -10.55 -5.15 -3.10
CA LEU A 9 -10.10 -6.32 -2.31
C LEU A 9 -11.27 -7.14 -1.78
N THR A 10 -12.33 -6.47 -1.30
CA THR A 10 -13.53 -7.16 -0.78
C THR A 10 -14.22 -7.98 -1.87
N LEU A 11 -14.14 -7.54 -3.13
CA LEU A 11 -14.67 -8.25 -4.30
C LEU A 11 -13.76 -9.40 -4.78
N GLY A 12 -12.60 -9.63 -4.16
CA GLY A 12 -11.72 -10.74 -4.49
C GLY A 12 -10.60 -10.42 -5.48
N TYR A 13 -10.45 -9.17 -5.92
CA TYR A 13 -9.48 -8.81 -6.95
C TYR A 13 -8.13 -8.36 -6.37
N ASN A 14 -7.04 -8.97 -6.85
CA ASN A 14 -5.71 -8.39 -6.72
C ASN A 14 -5.63 -7.12 -7.58
N PHE A 15 -4.81 -6.15 -7.19
CA PHE A 15 -4.60 -4.98 -8.02
C PHE A 15 -3.17 -4.45 -7.95
N VAL A 16 -2.77 -3.80 -9.04
CA VAL A 16 -1.67 -2.84 -9.09
C VAL A 16 -2.30 -1.46 -9.18
N PHE A 17 -1.86 -0.54 -8.33
CA PHE A 17 -2.26 0.86 -8.38
C PHE A 17 -1.06 1.72 -8.79
N THR A 18 -1.33 2.69 -9.66
CA THR A 18 -0.39 3.74 -10.09
C THR A 18 -1.08 5.09 -10.02
N ASP A 19 -0.41 6.11 -9.45
CA ASP A 19 -0.80 7.50 -9.69
C ASP A 19 -0.65 7.85 -11.19
N THR A 20 -1.35 8.89 -11.63
CA THR A 20 -1.44 9.25 -13.06
C THR A 20 -0.14 9.81 -13.64
N ASP A 21 0.79 10.20 -12.79
CA ASP A 21 2.11 10.73 -13.11
C ASP A 21 3.22 9.66 -13.06
N ILE A 22 2.86 8.38 -12.93
CA ILE A 22 3.79 7.25 -12.98
C ILE A 22 3.76 6.60 -14.37
N MET A 23 4.95 6.37 -14.92
CA MET A 23 5.13 5.68 -16.20
C MET A 23 5.89 4.37 -16.03
N TRP A 24 5.46 3.33 -16.75
CA TRP A 24 6.13 2.03 -16.78
C TRP A 24 6.99 1.93 -18.03
N PHE A 25 8.30 1.85 -17.83
CA PHE A 25 9.26 1.61 -18.92
C PHE A 25 9.44 0.12 -19.23
N ARG A 26 9.00 -0.75 -18.30
CA ARG A 26 9.06 -2.21 -18.38
C ARG A 26 7.86 -2.80 -17.65
N ASP A 27 7.58 -4.06 -17.92
CA ASP A 27 6.61 -4.84 -17.17
C ASP A 27 7.03 -4.90 -15.67
N PRO A 28 6.19 -4.41 -14.73
CA PRO A 28 6.51 -4.50 -13.31
C PRO A 28 6.24 -5.88 -12.69
N PHE A 29 5.41 -6.73 -13.31
CA PHE A 29 4.95 -7.98 -12.70
C PHE A 29 6.09 -8.95 -12.34
N PRO A 30 7.14 -9.12 -13.16
CA PRO A 30 8.30 -9.94 -12.81
C PRO A 30 9.09 -9.47 -11.58
N HIS A 31 8.90 -8.22 -11.14
CA HIS A 31 9.65 -7.62 -10.03
C HIS A 31 8.94 -7.70 -8.68
N PHE A 32 7.68 -8.15 -8.62
CA PHE A 32 6.97 -8.31 -7.36
C PHE A 32 7.47 -9.53 -6.58
N TYR A 33 7.68 -9.36 -5.27
CA TYR A 33 8.09 -10.47 -4.41
C TYR A 33 6.97 -11.51 -4.30
N PRO A 34 7.27 -12.81 -4.56
CA PRO A 34 6.29 -13.88 -4.42
C PRO A 34 5.90 -14.07 -2.94
N GLY A 35 4.65 -14.44 -2.68
CA GLY A 35 4.15 -14.70 -1.33
C GLY A 35 3.90 -13.44 -0.47
N ILE A 36 4.13 -12.24 -0.98
CA ILE A 36 3.85 -10.99 -0.26
C ILE A 36 2.45 -10.45 -0.58
N ASP A 37 1.73 -10.08 0.48
CA ASP A 37 0.34 -9.61 0.44
C ASP A 37 0.20 -8.14 0.00
N PHE A 38 1.12 -7.28 0.42
CA PHE A 38 1.13 -5.85 0.15
C PHE A 38 2.57 -5.38 -0.08
N GLN A 39 2.82 -4.69 -1.18
CA GLN A 39 4.12 -4.12 -1.54
C GLN A 39 3.92 -2.71 -2.10
N THR A 40 4.80 -1.79 -1.73
CA THR A 40 4.73 -0.39 -2.17
C THR A 40 6.13 0.15 -2.44
N SER A 41 6.24 1.13 -3.32
CA SER A 41 7.48 1.90 -3.50
C SER A 41 7.85 2.71 -2.25
N CYS A 42 9.05 3.29 -2.23
CA CYS A 42 9.50 4.19 -1.17
C CYS A 42 10.07 5.49 -1.76
N ASP A 43 9.93 6.60 -1.01
CA ASP A 43 10.52 7.90 -1.36
C ASP A 43 12.03 7.93 -1.10
N ALA A 44 12.49 7.18 -0.10
CA ALA A 44 13.90 7.06 0.27
C ALA A 44 14.22 5.60 0.62
N PHE A 45 15.07 4.99 -0.19
CA PHE A 45 15.50 3.60 -0.01
C PHE A 45 16.78 3.52 0.82
N ASN A 46 16.73 2.76 1.91
CA ASN A 46 17.87 2.60 2.81
C ASN A 46 18.78 1.40 2.49
N GLY A 47 18.56 0.69 1.39
CA GLY A 47 19.31 -0.50 1.00
C GLY A 47 18.65 -1.83 1.38
N ASN A 48 17.64 -1.83 2.25
CA ASN A 48 16.91 -3.02 2.66
C ASN A 48 15.42 -2.93 2.25
N PRO A 49 14.94 -3.75 1.29
CA PRO A 49 13.56 -3.69 0.78
C PRO A 49 12.51 -4.15 1.79
N ALA A 50 12.91 -4.91 2.82
CA ALA A 50 12.01 -5.39 3.86
C ALA A 50 11.95 -4.44 5.08
N ASP A 51 12.78 -3.40 5.11
CA ASP A 51 12.81 -2.48 6.25
C ASP A 51 11.59 -1.56 6.22
N LEU A 52 10.73 -1.70 7.23
CA LEU A 52 9.57 -0.83 7.42
C LEU A 52 9.98 0.61 7.70
N ASN A 53 11.23 0.92 8.04
CA ASN A 53 11.69 2.30 8.22
C ASN A 53 11.82 3.10 6.90
N ASN A 54 11.77 2.43 5.73
CA ASN A 54 11.67 3.14 4.46
C ASN A 54 10.40 4.01 4.43
N ALA A 55 10.54 5.28 4.03
CA ALA A 55 9.41 6.18 3.86
C ALA A 55 8.59 5.72 2.64
N PRO A 56 7.32 5.29 2.82
CA PRO A 56 6.57 4.69 1.74
C PRO A 56 6.15 5.75 0.72
N ASN A 57 6.14 5.37 -0.56
CA ASN A 57 5.49 6.09 -1.64
C ASN A 57 4.28 5.28 -2.09
N ASN A 58 3.10 5.88 -1.98
CA ASN A 58 1.82 5.22 -2.27
C ASN A 58 1.31 5.52 -3.68
N GLY A 59 2.19 6.02 -4.55
CA GLY A 59 1.92 6.18 -5.97
C GLY A 59 2.02 4.86 -6.70
N PHE A 60 2.85 3.90 -6.27
CA PHE A 60 2.94 2.58 -6.87
C PHE A 60 2.87 1.45 -5.83
N ASN A 61 1.83 0.62 -5.92
CA ASN A 61 1.66 -0.51 -5.00
C ASN A 61 0.96 -1.71 -5.65
N PHE A 62 1.39 -2.91 -5.23
CA PHE A 62 0.76 -4.18 -5.57
C PHE A 62 0.15 -4.81 -4.33
N VAL A 63 -1.11 -5.24 -4.45
CA VAL A 63 -1.87 -5.79 -3.32
C VAL A 63 -2.62 -7.03 -3.75
N ARG A 64 -2.46 -8.10 -2.98
CA ARG A 64 -3.22 -9.34 -3.13
C ARG A 64 -4.51 -9.24 -2.35
N SER A 65 -5.61 -9.71 -2.94
CA SER A 65 -6.86 -9.87 -2.23
C SER A 65 -6.80 -11.08 -1.31
N ASN A 66 -6.91 -10.83 -0.01
CA ASN A 66 -7.14 -11.84 1.00
C ASN A 66 -7.71 -11.18 2.27
N ARG A 67 -8.06 -12.01 3.27
CA ARG A 67 -8.62 -11.53 4.53
C ARG A 67 -7.70 -10.51 5.23
N ARG A 68 -6.38 -10.70 5.20
CA ARG A 68 -5.43 -9.80 5.89
C ARG A 68 -5.39 -8.43 5.23
N THR A 69 -5.32 -8.37 3.90
CA THR A 69 -5.29 -7.08 3.18
C THR A 69 -6.61 -6.34 3.23
N VAL A 70 -7.75 -7.05 3.25
CA VAL A 70 -9.07 -6.43 3.48
C VAL A 70 -9.13 -5.77 4.87
N GLU A 71 -8.71 -6.47 5.93
CA GLU A 71 -8.69 -5.90 7.28
C GLU A 71 -7.68 -4.75 7.42
N PHE A 72 -6.50 -4.90 6.81
CA PHE A 72 -5.50 -3.84 6.76
C PHE A 72 -6.05 -2.56 6.11
N TYR A 73 -6.73 -2.67 4.96
CA TYR A 73 -7.32 -1.52 4.30
C TYR A 73 -8.48 -0.90 5.10
N LYS A 74 -9.28 -1.70 5.82
CA LYS A 74 -10.28 -1.16 6.78
C LYS A 74 -9.62 -0.34 7.88
N PHE A 75 -8.56 -0.88 8.49
CA PHE A 75 -7.79 -0.19 9.51
C PHE A 75 -7.15 1.10 8.98
N TRP A 76 -6.61 1.07 7.78
CA TRP A 76 -6.01 2.26 7.18
C TRP A 76 -7.05 3.33 6.83
N VAL A 77 -8.22 2.94 6.30
CA VAL A 77 -9.35 3.86 6.09
C VAL A 77 -9.80 4.49 7.40
N SER A 78 -10.00 3.69 8.46
CA SER A 78 -10.45 4.20 9.77
C SER A 78 -9.39 5.05 10.48
N SER A 79 -8.10 4.80 10.22
CA SER A 79 -6.99 5.58 10.79
C SER A 79 -7.02 7.06 10.40
N ARG A 80 -7.75 7.45 9.34
CA ARG A 80 -7.97 8.87 9.03
C ARG A 80 -8.65 9.64 10.15
N TRP A 81 -9.51 9.00 10.95
CA TRP A 81 -10.16 9.66 12.08
C TRP A 81 -9.14 10.06 13.16
N LYS A 82 -8.09 9.26 13.36
CA LYS A 82 -6.99 9.57 14.27
C LYS A 82 -6.03 10.63 13.69
N TYR A 83 -5.95 10.74 12.37
CA TYR A 83 -5.01 11.61 11.66
C TYR A 83 -5.71 12.47 10.58
N PRO A 84 -6.68 13.33 10.95
CA PRO A 84 -7.62 13.95 10.00
C PRO A 84 -6.98 14.96 9.02
N ARG A 85 -5.77 15.44 9.31
CA ARG A 85 -5.04 16.41 8.47
C ARG A 85 -3.88 15.80 7.69
N LEU A 86 -3.67 14.48 7.79
CA LEU A 86 -2.59 13.80 7.10
C LEU A 86 -3.07 13.18 5.79
N HIS A 87 -2.25 13.31 4.75
CA HIS A 87 -2.44 12.59 3.49
C HIS A 87 -2.34 11.07 3.69
N GLU A 88 -2.96 10.28 2.81
CA GLU A 88 -3.05 8.81 2.91
C GLU A 88 -1.68 8.14 3.13
N GLN A 89 -0.65 8.59 2.42
CA GLN A 89 0.74 8.14 2.56
C GLN A 89 1.34 8.42 3.94
N ASN A 90 1.10 9.61 4.47
CA ASN A 90 1.58 9.98 5.81
C ASN A 90 0.85 9.20 6.90
N VAL A 91 -0.44 8.94 6.72
CA VAL A 91 -1.20 8.04 7.61
C VAL A 91 -0.62 6.64 7.55
N PHE A 92 -0.36 6.09 6.36
CA PHE A 92 0.26 4.77 6.22
C PHE A 92 1.60 4.70 6.96
N ASN A 93 2.44 5.72 6.77
CA ASN A 93 3.73 5.81 7.43
C ASN A 93 3.63 5.79 8.97
N LYS A 94 2.54 6.33 9.54
CA LYS A 94 2.27 6.28 11.00
C LYS A 94 1.77 4.92 11.50
N ILE A 95 1.09 4.15 10.65
CA ILE A 95 0.39 2.93 11.08
C ILE A 95 1.07 1.62 10.65
N LYS A 96 2.07 1.66 9.76
CA LYS A 96 2.75 0.47 9.21
C LYS A 96 3.44 -0.43 10.25
N HIS A 97 3.67 0.07 11.47
CA HIS A 97 4.20 -0.72 12.59
C HIS A 97 3.11 -1.22 13.56
N SER A 98 1.84 -0.91 13.32
CA SER A 98 0.73 -1.28 14.20
C SER A 98 0.31 -2.74 13.97
N SER A 99 0.06 -3.46 15.06
CA SER A 99 -0.60 -4.77 15.07
C SER A 99 -2.12 -4.59 15.12
N TYR A 100 -2.69 -4.11 14.01
CA TYR A 100 -4.13 -3.87 13.87
C TYR A 100 -4.97 -5.15 13.94
#